data_AF-A0A356UA30-F1
#
_entry.id   AF-A0A356UA30-F1
#
_cell.length_a   1.000
_cell.length_b   1.000
_cell.length_c   1.000
_cell.angle_alpha   90.00
_cell.angle_beta   90.00
_cell.angle_gamma   90.00
#
_symmetry.space_group_name_H-M   'P 1'
#
loop_
_entity.id
_entity.type
_entity.pdbx_description
1 polymer ?
#
loop_
_entity_poly.entity_id
_entity_poly.type
_entity_poly.pdbx_seq_one_letter_code
_entity_poly.pdbx_strand_id
1 'polypeptide(L)' 'INKWDLNPDISQEIENWAQKNDLPMAGRIPFSNTIVQSIAKAKIPATNPEVRKMLFPLWENIINQLTVV' A
#
# COMPACT_ATOMS: atom_id res chain seq x y z
N ILE A 1 -1.51 -4.04 2.39
CA ILE A 1 -2.54 -3.47 3.28
C ILE A 1 -2.50 -1.96 3.27
N ASN A 2 -3.62 -1.31 2.95
CA ASN A 2 -3.75 0.14 2.96
C ASN A 2 -4.21 0.61 4.35
N LYS A 3 -3.60 1.68 4.89
CA LYS A 3 -3.84 2.23 6.24
C LYS A 3 -3.66 1.20 7.36
N TRP A 4 -2.60 0.39 7.27
CA TRP A 4 -2.39 -0.77 8.16
C TRP A 4 -2.25 -0.38 9.64
N ASP A 5 -1.76 0.83 9.90
CA ASP A 5 -1.47 1.41 11.19
C ASP A 5 -2.72 1.87 11.96
N LEU A 6 -3.86 2.07 11.28
CA LEU A 6 -5.10 2.46 11.96
C LEU A 6 -5.74 1.31 12.75
N ASN A 7 -5.51 0.08 12.32
CA ASN A 7 -5.95 -1.12 13.03
C ASN A 7 -4.93 -2.25 12.80
N PRO A 8 -3.87 -2.32 13.62
CA PRO A 8 -2.80 -3.31 13.46
C PRO A 8 -3.29 -4.75 13.59
N ASP A 9 -4.24 -5.01 14.50
CA ASP A 9 -4.76 -6.35 14.76
C ASP A 9 -5.50 -6.91 13.54
N ILE A 10 -6.43 -6.13 12.97
CA ILE A 10 -7.15 -6.52 11.76
C ILE A 10 -6.21 -6.59 10.56
N SER A 11 -5.22 -5.70 10.47
CA SER A 11 -4.21 -5.76 9.40
C SER A 11 -3.42 -7.07 9.45
N GLN A 12 -3.04 -7.52 10.66
CA GLN A 12 -2.37 -8.78 10.85
C GLN A 12 -3.27 -9.98 10.49
N GLU A 13 -4.57 -9.91 10.80
CA GLU A 13 -5.53 -10.95 10.41
C GLU A 13 -5.63 -11.09 8.88
N ILE A 14 -5.73 -9.96 8.15
CA ILE A 14 -5.79 -9.96 6.67
C ILE A 14 -4.51 -10.55 6.09
N GLU A 15 -3.34 -10.21 6.63
CA GLU A 15 -2.05 -10.74 6.15
C GLU A 15 -1.91 -12.23 6.42
N ASN A 16 -2.32 -12.69 7.60
CA ASN A 16 -2.34 -14.11 7.93
C ASN A 16 -3.27 -14.88 6.99
N TRP A 17 -4.43 -14.31 6.65
CA TRP A 17 -5.35 -14.90 5.68
C TRP A 17 -4.71 -14.96 4.29
N ALA A 18 -4.10 -13.87 3.81
CA ALA A 18 -3.44 -13.83 2.51
C ALA A 18 -2.33 -14.90 2.41
N GLN A 19 -1.48 -15.01 3.44
CA GLN A 19 -0.42 -16.01 3.49
C GLN A 19 -0.97 -17.45 3.45
N LYS A 20 -2.07 -17.73 4.16
CA LYS A 20 -2.72 -19.05 4.15
C LYS A 20 -3.32 -19.43 2.79
N ASN A 21 -3.58 -18.45 1.92
CA ASN A 21 -4.18 -18.64 0.60
C ASN A 21 -3.16 -18.44 -0.53
N ASP A 22 -1.85 -18.49 -0.22
CA ASP A 22 -0.76 -18.29 -1.18
C ASP A 22 -0.86 -16.98 -1.97
N LEU A 23 -1.44 -15.94 -1.34
CA LEU A 23 -1.54 -14.61 -1.94
C LEU A 23 -0.33 -13.76 -1.53
N PRO A 24 0.56 -13.41 -2.46
CA PRO A 24 1.74 -12.62 -2.14
C PRO A 24 1.37 -11.19 -1.75
N MET A 25 1.96 -10.72 -0.66
CA MET A 25 1.75 -9.36 -0.19
C MET A 25 2.55 -8.35 -1.02
N ALA A 26 1.88 -7.39 -1.63
CA ALA A 26 2.54 -6.27 -2.33
C ALA A 26 3.23 -5.28 -1.35
N GLY A 27 2.79 -5.24 -0.08
CA GLY A 27 3.37 -4.39 0.97
C GLY A 27 2.32 -3.70 1.84
N ARG A 28 2.76 -2.71 2.63
CA ARG A 28 1.94 -1.95 3.58
C ARG A 28 2.04 -0.44 3.31
N ILE A 29 0.93 0.28 3.41
CA ILE A 29 0.86 1.75 3.28
C ILE A 29 0.28 2.31 4.59
N PRO A 30 0.99 3.15 5.35
CA PRO A 30 0.45 3.78 6.54
C PRO A 30 -0.58 4.86 6.19
N PHE A 31 -1.37 5.28 7.16
CA PHE A 31 -2.22 6.45 7.04
C PHE A 31 -1.37 7.70 6.80
N SER A 32 -1.86 8.58 5.93
CA SER A 32 -1.16 9.81 5.58
C SER A 32 -2.16 10.95 5.37
N ASN A 33 -2.04 11.99 6.19
CA ASN A 33 -2.79 13.24 5.99
C ASN A 33 -2.49 13.85 4.62
N THR A 34 -1.27 13.74 4.11
CA THR A 34 -0.89 14.25 2.78
C THR A 34 -1.71 13.59 1.66
N ILE A 35 -1.95 12.28 1.76
CA ILE A 35 -2.80 11.55 0.81
C ILE A 35 -4.25 12.03 0.92
N VAL A 36 -4.79 12.14 2.14
CA VAL A 36 -6.18 12.62 2.39
C VAL A 36 -6.37 14.02 1.81
N GLN A 37 -5.45 14.93 2.07
CA GLN A 37 -5.52 16.32 1.59
C GLN A 37 -5.39 16.41 0.06
N SER A 38 -4.58 15.55 -0.56
CA SER A 38 -4.48 15.48 -2.03
C SER A 38 -5.81 15.05 -2.64
N ILE A 39 -6.43 14.00 -2.09
CA ILE A 39 -7.74 13.50 -2.54
C ILE A 39 -8.83 14.56 -2.37
N ALA A 40 -8.89 15.22 -1.21
CA ALA A 40 -9.86 16.29 -0.94
C ALA A 40 -9.76 17.47 -1.92
N LYS A 41 -8.58 17.68 -2.51
CA LYS A 41 -8.31 18.73 -3.51
C LYS A 41 -8.37 18.23 -4.95
N ALA A 42 -8.85 17.00 -5.19
CA ALA A 42 -8.84 16.33 -6.49
C ALA A 42 -7.45 16.29 -7.17
N LYS A 43 -6.39 16.15 -6.37
CA LYS A 43 -5.01 16.02 -6.85
C LYS A 43 -4.54 14.58 -6.70
N ILE A 44 -3.75 14.10 -7.67
CA ILE A 44 -3.13 12.78 -7.63
C ILE A 44 -2.08 12.77 -6.50
N PRO A 45 -2.23 11.96 -5.44
CA PRO A 45 -1.33 11.98 -4.29
C PRO A 45 0.13 11.65 -4.64
N ALA A 46 0.34 10.74 -5.60
CA ALA A 46 1.67 10.31 -6.04
C ALA A 46 2.47 11.41 -6.78
N THR A 47 1.89 12.59 -7.03
CA THR A 47 2.64 13.77 -7.50
C THR A 47 3.47 14.41 -6.38
N ASN A 48 3.13 14.16 -5.11
CA ASN A 48 3.96 14.56 -3.98
C ASN A 48 5.17 13.60 -3.86
N PRO A 49 6.42 14.11 -3.80
CA PRO A 49 7.62 13.26 -3.77
C PRO A 49 7.68 12.27 -2.60
N GLU A 50 7.23 12.66 -1.41
CA GLU A 50 7.24 11.80 -0.23
C GLU A 50 6.20 10.69 -0.34
N VAL A 51 5.00 11.01 -0.84
CA VAL A 51 3.97 10.00 -1.14
C VAL A 51 4.46 9.06 -2.24
N ARG A 52 5.10 9.58 -3.29
CA ARG A 52 5.69 8.76 -4.35
C ARG A 52 6.73 7.80 -3.78
N LYS A 53 7.67 8.29 -2.98
CA LYS A 53 8.71 7.49 -2.33
C LYS A 53 8.12 6.36 -1.47
N MET A 54 7.01 6.62 -0.79
CA MET A 54 6.27 5.62 0.00
C MET A 54 5.60 4.57 -0.88
N LEU A 55 4.96 4.97 -1.99
CA LEU A 55 4.16 4.08 -2.83
C LEU A 55 4.99 3.29 -3.85
N PHE A 56 6.14 3.82 -4.28
CA PHE A 56 6.91 3.26 -5.39
C PHE A 56 7.42 1.83 -5.14
N PRO A 57 7.92 1.46 -3.94
CA PRO A 57 8.32 0.07 -3.67
C PRO A 57 7.15 -0.92 -3.81
N LEU A 58 5.93 -0.53 -3.43
CA LEU A 58 4.75 -1.39 -3.60
C LEU A 58 4.38 -1.54 -5.08
N TRP A 59 4.53 -0.48 -5.86
CA TRP A 59 4.37 -0.54 -7.32
C TRP A 59 5.37 -1.52 -7.94
N GLU A 60 6.64 -1.45 -7.57
CA GLU A 60 7.67 -2.39 -8.03
C GLU A 60 7.34 -3.85 -7.65
N ASN A 61 6.87 -4.08 -6.42
CA ASN A 61 6.43 -5.41 -6.00
C ASN A 61 5.28 -5.96 -6.85
N ILE A 62 4.30 -5.11 -7.22
CA ILE A 62 3.20 -5.51 -8.10
C ILE A 62 3.74 -5.86 -9.50
N ILE A 63 4.61 -5.02 -10.07
CA ILE A 63 5.18 -5.27 -11.40
C ILE A 63 6.03 -6.56 -11.41
N ASN A 64 6.81 -6.81 -10.37
CA ASN A 64 7.61 -8.02 -10.24
C ASN A 64 6.74 -9.29 -10.15
N GLN A 65 5.55 -9.21 -9.56
CA GLN A 65 4.61 -10.34 -9.53
C GLN A 65 3.94 -10.61 -10.88
N LEU A 66 3.79 -9.58 -11.72
CA LEU A 66 3.24 -9.71 -13.08
C LEU A 66 4.28 -10.25 -14.06
N THR A 67 5.56 -9.98 -13.79
CA THR A 67 6.67 -10.38 -14.65
C THR A 67 7.18 -11.75 -14.21
N VAL A 68 6.41 -12.79 -14.51
CA VAL A 68 6.86 -14.17 -14.35
C VAL A 68 7.98 -14.42 -15.36
N VAL A 69 9.21 -14.56 -14.88
CA VAL A 69 10.32 -15.19 -15.61
C VAL A 69 10.37 -16.66 -15.22
#